data_AF-A0A9E8KQG6-F1
#
_entry.id   AF-A0A9E8KQG6-F1
#
_cell.length_a   1.000
_cell.length_b   1.000
_cell.length_c   1.000
_cell.angle_alpha   90.00
_cell.angle_beta   90.00
_cell.angle_gamma   90.00
#
_symmetry.space_group_name_H-M   'P 1'
#
loop_
_entity.id
_entity.type
_entity.pdbx_description
1 polymer ?
#
loop_
_entity_poly.entity_id
_entity_poly.type
_entity_poly.pdbx_seq_one_letter_code
_entity_poly.pdbx_strand_id
1 'polypeptide(L)'
;MSLFKTLLASAGLLLASLAQAEQPLTQQNIEQWLNSIDSIQQWAEGQEALEDNPAEEVNDTFSADMLINQLKAANLYHEAEDIIQKSGFDSAEEWADIQMRIIKSMIALEIEKENVDVDVQAQLDQIRNNPSIPDEQKEMMINMMQSSMKMMESMSNASPADKAAIKPYIEQIRQKLESEEM
;
A
#
# COMPACT_ATOMS: atom_id res chain seq x y z
N MET A 1 -17.15 -11.23 66.34
CA MET A 1 -17.05 -12.04 65.10
C MET A 1 -18.29 -11.75 64.26
N SER A 2 -18.29 -11.54 62.96
CA SER A 2 -17.26 -11.40 61.92
C SER A 2 -18.06 -11.35 60.62
N LEU A 3 -17.95 -10.25 59.85
CA LEU A 3 -17.96 -10.20 58.37
C LEU A 3 -19.26 -10.67 57.67
N PHE A 4 -19.97 -9.91 56.82
CA PHE A 4 -19.56 -9.32 55.54
C PHE A 4 -20.69 -8.35 55.13
N LYS A 5 -20.50 -7.03 55.03
CA LYS A 5 -19.89 -6.25 53.93
C LYS A 5 -20.60 -6.39 52.57
N THR A 6 -21.44 -5.39 52.30
CA THR A 6 -21.58 -4.64 51.02
C THR A 6 -21.67 -5.43 49.72
N LEU A 7 -22.88 -5.47 49.15
CA LEU A 7 -23.09 -5.70 47.72
C LEU A 7 -23.20 -4.33 47.03
N LEU A 8 -22.06 -3.78 46.61
CA LEU A 8 -22.02 -2.70 45.62
C LEU A 8 -22.36 -3.33 44.27
N ALA A 9 -23.47 -2.88 43.67
CA ALA A 9 -23.78 -3.16 42.28
C ALA A 9 -22.80 -2.38 41.38
N SER A 10 -21.71 -3.02 40.98
CA SER A 10 -20.80 -2.52 39.95
C SER A 10 -21.48 -2.66 38.58
N ALA A 11 -22.03 -1.56 38.06
CA ALA A 11 -22.39 -1.45 36.65
C ALA A 11 -21.09 -1.37 35.82
N GLY A 12 -20.70 -2.48 35.21
CA GLY A 12 -19.57 -2.51 34.28
C GLY A 12 -19.95 -1.77 33.00
N LEU A 13 -19.28 -0.63 32.73
CA LEU A 13 -19.20 -0.08 31.39
C LEU A 13 -18.39 -1.08 30.54
N LEU A 14 -19.08 -1.80 29.66
CA LEU A 14 -18.48 -2.49 28.54
C LEU A 14 -18.00 -1.43 27.55
N LEU A 15 -16.74 -1.03 27.64
CA LEU A 15 -16.07 -0.32 26.56
C LEU A 15 -15.89 -1.34 25.43
N ALA A 16 -16.82 -1.34 24.48
CA ALA A 16 -16.61 -2.02 23.21
C ALA A 16 -15.40 -1.36 22.54
N SER A 17 -14.32 -2.12 22.40
CA SER A 17 -13.21 -1.80 21.52
C SER A 17 -13.76 -1.75 20.08
N LEU A 18 -14.20 -0.55 19.67
CA LEU A 18 -14.41 -0.24 18.26
C LEU A 18 -13.05 -0.43 17.61
N ALA A 19 -12.89 -1.51 16.84
CA ALA A 19 -11.79 -1.60 15.89
C ALA A 19 -11.82 -0.30 15.08
N GLN A 20 -10.77 0.52 15.19
CA GLN A 20 -10.62 1.70 14.36
C GLN A 20 -10.40 1.17 12.94
N ALA A 21 -11.50 0.96 12.22
CA ALA A 21 -11.44 0.82 10.78
C ALA A 21 -10.78 2.08 10.26
N GLU A 22 -9.72 1.91 9.49
CA GLU A 22 -9.06 2.99 8.78
C GLU A 22 -10.11 3.79 8.03
N GLN A 23 -10.10 5.12 8.21
CA GLN A 23 -11.11 5.96 7.60
C GLN A 23 -10.99 5.83 6.07
N PRO A 24 -12.08 5.52 5.36
CA PRO A 24 -12.03 5.38 3.91
C PRO A 24 -11.45 6.64 3.25
N LEU A 25 -10.78 6.47 2.11
CA LEU A 25 -10.41 7.58 1.25
C LEU A 25 -11.65 8.43 0.97
N THR A 26 -11.56 9.72 1.27
CA THR A 26 -12.64 10.67 1.01
C THR A 26 -12.49 11.22 -0.42
N GLN A 27 -13.57 11.79 -0.95
CA GLN A 27 -13.52 12.56 -2.20
C GLN A 27 -12.45 13.66 -2.13
N GLN A 28 -12.38 14.39 -1.01
CA GLN A 28 -11.40 15.45 -0.83
C GLN A 28 -9.96 14.90 -0.93
N ASN A 29 -9.67 13.78 -0.26
CA ASN A 29 -8.34 13.16 -0.31
C ASN A 29 -7.95 12.80 -1.75
N ILE A 30 -8.87 12.21 -2.52
CA ILE A 30 -8.63 11.78 -3.90
C ILE A 30 -8.46 12.97 -4.85
N GLU A 31 -9.32 13.99 -4.74
CA GLU A 31 -9.23 15.19 -5.58
C GLU A 31 -7.96 16.00 -5.29
N GLN A 32 -7.59 16.12 -4.01
CA GLN A 32 -6.36 16.79 -3.61
C GLN A 32 -5.13 16.04 -4.13
N TRP A 33 -5.16 14.72 -4.09
CA TRP A 33 -4.13 13.89 -4.70
C TRP A 33 -4.04 14.10 -6.21
N LEU A 34 -5.17 14.02 -6.94
CA LEU A 34 -5.24 14.25 -8.39
C LEU A 34 -4.68 15.63 -8.80
N ASN A 35 -4.85 16.64 -7.95
CA ASN A 35 -4.35 17.99 -8.19
C ASN A 35 -2.85 18.17 -7.88
N SER A 36 -2.26 17.25 -7.11
CA SER A 36 -0.86 17.34 -6.64
C SER A 36 0.11 16.47 -7.43
N ILE A 37 -0.36 15.33 -7.92
CA ILE A 37 0.50 14.27 -8.46
C ILE A 37 1.38 14.75 -9.62
N ASP A 38 0.84 15.56 -10.55
CA ASP A 38 1.62 16.10 -11.68
C ASP A 38 2.81 16.95 -11.23
N SER A 39 2.61 17.78 -10.20
CA SER A 39 3.67 18.69 -9.71
C SER A 39 4.78 17.90 -9.02
N ILE A 40 4.41 16.82 -8.34
CA ILE A 40 5.35 15.93 -7.64
C ILE A 40 6.11 15.07 -8.65
N GLN A 41 5.41 14.51 -9.65
CA GLN A 41 6.02 13.76 -10.75
C GLN A 41 7.02 14.63 -11.54
N GLN A 42 6.61 15.83 -11.97
CA GLN A 42 7.47 16.75 -12.69
C GLN A 42 8.72 17.15 -11.89
N TRP A 43 8.58 17.31 -10.56
CA TRP A 43 9.74 17.57 -9.71
C TRP A 43 10.65 16.35 -9.60
N ALA A 44 10.08 15.15 -9.41
CA ALA A 44 10.81 13.90 -9.26
C ALA A 44 11.62 13.53 -10.51
N GLU A 45 11.09 13.78 -11.71
CA GLU A 45 11.80 13.62 -13.00
C GLU A 45 13.11 14.44 -13.07
N GLY A 46 13.20 15.54 -12.33
CA GLY A 46 14.39 16.36 -12.25
C GLY A 46 15.44 15.87 -11.24
N GLN A 47 15.17 14.79 -10.49
CA GLN A 47 16.02 14.34 -9.39
C GLN A 47 16.82 13.09 -9.75
N GLU A 48 18.06 13.29 -10.24
CA GLU A 48 19.01 12.19 -10.52
C GLU A 48 19.23 11.28 -9.28
N ALA A 49 19.14 11.84 -8.06
CA ALA A 49 19.30 11.09 -6.82
C ALA A 49 18.20 10.05 -6.54
N LEU A 50 17.05 10.14 -7.22
CA LEU A 50 16.01 9.10 -7.16
C LEU A 50 16.31 7.93 -8.13
N GLU A 51 17.09 8.17 -9.18
CA GLU A 51 17.54 7.12 -10.11
C GLU A 51 18.73 6.35 -9.55
N ASP A 52 19.65 7.05 -8.87
CA ASP A 52 20.91 6.51 -8.36
C ASP A 52 20.79 5.78 -7.01
N ASN A 53 19.66 5.91 -6.32
CA ASN A 53 19.38 5.25 -5.05
C ASN A 53 18.27 4.22 -5.21
N PRO A 54 18.50 3.11 -5.93
CA PRO A 54 17.55 2.02 -5.97
C PRO A 54 17.36 1.57 -4.53
N ALA A 55 16.12 1.56 -4.05
CA ALA A 55 15.72 1.16 -2.71
C ALA A 55 16.53 -0.02 -2.14
N GLU A 56 17.71 0.24 -1.56
CA GLU A 56 18.56 -0.79 -0.98
C GLU A 56 17.90 -1.22 0.32
N GLU A 57 17.35 -2.43 0.29
CA GLU A 57 16.71 -3.10 1.44
C GLU A 57 15.48 -2.40 2.02
N VAL A 58 14.59 -1.89 1.16
CA VAL A 58 13.21 -1.69 1.61
C VAL A 58 12.57 -3.06 1.70
N ASN A 59 12.35 -3.51 2.94
CA ASN A 59 11.46 -4.60 3.35
C ASN A 59 10.34 -4.78 2.32
N ASP A 60 9.99 -6.03 1.93
CA ASP A 60 9.10 -6.46 0.82
C ASP A 60 7.68 -5.80 0.75
N THR A 61 7.45 -4.73 1.49
CA THR A 61 6.20 -4.01 1.68
C THR A 61 6.18 -2.71 0.89
N PHE A 62 5.44 -2.72 -0.21
CA PHE A 62 5.01 -1.51 -0.91
C PHE A 62 4.19 -0.64 0.05
N SER A 63 4.73 0.50 0.50
CA SER A 63 4.18 1.27 1.62
C SER A 63 4.53 2.76 1.58
N ALA A 64 3.81 3.57 2.37
CA ALA A 64 4.10 5.00 2.48
C ALA A 64 5.48 5.24 3.13
N ASP A 65 5.80 4.45 4.17
CA ASP A 65 7.10 4.49 4.83
C ASP A 65 8.25 4.20 3.86
N MET A 66 8.05 3.25 2.92
CA MET A 66 9.02 2.97 1.86
C MET A 66 9.32 4.23 1.03
N LEU A 67 8.28 4.93 0.57
CA LEU A 67 8.42 6.16 -0.22
C LEU A 67 9.15 7.24 0.58
N ILE A 68 8.72 7.47 1.82
CA ILE A 68 9.30 8.51 2.69
C ILE A 68 10.77 8.21 3.02
N ASN A 69 11.10 6.94 3.27
CA ASN A 69 12.49 6.55 3.53
C ASN A 69 13.38 6.72 2.31
N GLN A 70 12.89 6.47 1.09
CA GLN A 70 13.64 6.75 -0.14
C GLN A 70 13.94 8.24 -0.29
N LEU A 71 12.94 9.10 -0.08
CA LEU A 71 13.12 10.56 -0.10
C LEU A 71 14.15 11.01 0.95
N LYS A 72 14.11 10.44 2.16
CA LYS A 72 15.08 10.74 3.22
C LYS A 72 16.49 10.26 2.86
N ALA A 73 16.62 9.05 2.33
CA ALA A 73 17.91 8.49 1.92
C ALA A 73 18.56 9.30 0.78
N ALA A 74 17.75 9.84 -0.13
CA ALA A 74 18.20 10.73 -1.19
C ALA A 74 18.45 12.18 -0.74
N ASN A 75 18.20 12.53 0.53
CA ASN A 75 18.20 13.91 1.05
C ASN A 75 17.21 14.86 0.36
N LEU A 76 16.13 14.32 -0.22
CA LEU A 76 15.10 15.06 -0.97
C LEU A 76 13.82 15.29 -0.17
N TYR A 77 13.71 14.74 1.05
CA TYR A 77 12.49 14.79 1.86
C TYR A 77 11.93 16.22 2.03
N HIS A 78 12.78 17.19 2.37
CA HIS A 78 12.30 18.57 2.60
C HIS A 78 11.82 19.26 1.32
N GLU A 79 12.45 18.98 0.17
CA GLU A 79 12.00 19.53 -1.11
C GLU A 79 10.65 18.92 -1.53
N ALA A 80 10.49 17.61 -1.35
CA ALA A 80 9.22 16.93 -1.58
C ALA A 80 8.12 17.47 -0.65
N GLU A 81 8.41 17.61 0.65
CA GLU A 81 7.50 18.12 1.66
C GLU A 81 7.01 19.54 1.31
N ASP A 82 7.90 20.43 0.86
CA ASP A 82 7.54 21.78 0.43
C ASP A 82 6.55 21.80 -0.75
N ILE A 83 6.69 20.87 -1.70
CA ILE A 83 5.79 20.77 -2.87
C ILE A 83 4.44 20.17 -2.46
N ILE A 84 4.49 19.14 -1.63
CA ILE A 84 3.31 18.45 -1.09
C ILE A 84 2.46 19.41 -0.25
N GLN A 85 3.07 20.18 0.64
CA GLN A 85 2.36 21.16 1.49
C GLN A 85 1.77 22.32 0.67
N LYS A 86 2.46 22.78 -0.39
CA LYS A 86 1.89 23.77 -1.33
C LYS A 86 0.64 23.25 -2.04
N SER A 87 0.50 21.92 -2.14
CA SER A 87 -0.67 21.26 -2.71
C SER A 87 -1.79 21.01 -1.69
N GLY A 88 -1.62 21.47 -0.45
CA GLY A 88 -2.65 21.50 0.60
C GLY A 88 -2.61 20.33 1.59
N PHE A 89 -1.60 19.46 1.52
CA PHE A 89 -1.42 18.36 2.49
C PHE A 89 -0.73 18.84 3.76
N ASP A 90 -1.00 18.20 4.88
CA ASP A 90 -0.36 18.55 6.16
C ASP A 90 1.10 18.07 6.19
N SER A 91 1.41 16.92 5.59
CA SER A 91 2.77 16.39 5.50
C SER A 91 3.02 15.49 4.28
N ALA A 92 4.30 15.20 4.02
CA ALA A 92 4.71 14.23 3.02
C ALA A 92 4.19 12.82 3.34
N GLU A 93 4.16 12.43 4.62
CA GLU A 93 3.62 11.14 5.07
C GLU A 93 2.13 10.99 4.77
N GLU A 94 1.33 12.05 5.00
CA GLU A 94 -0.11 12.02 4.67
C GLU A 94 -0.32 11.80 3.17
N TRP A 95 0.42 12.54 2.34
CA TRP A 95 0.38 12.38 0.89
C TRP A 95 0.79 10.97 0.46
N ALA A 96 1.87 10.44 1.04
CA ALA A 96 2.39 9.11 0.74
C ALA A 96 1.39 8.00 1.12
N ASP A 97 0.69 8.15 2.25
CA ASP A 97 -0.38 7.23 2.65
C ASP A 97 -1.50 7.21 1.61
N ILE A 98 -1.99 8.39 1.21
CA ILE A 98 -3.07 8.53 0.23
C ILE A 98 -2.64 7.97 -1.13
N GLN A 99 -1.43 8.31 -1.61
CA GLN A 99 -0.83 7.79 -2.84
C GLN A 99 -0.82 6.26 -2.85
N MET A 100 -0.32 5.64 -1.79
CA MET A 100 -0.23 4.18 -1.69
C MET A 100 -1.60 3.51 -1.64
N ARG A 101 -2.55 4.08 -0.90
CA ARG A 101 -3.92 3.54 -0.85
C ARG A 101 -4.64 3.65 -2.19
N ILE A 102 -4.42 4.73 -2.94
CA ILE A 102 -4.95 4.90 -4.31
C ILE A 102 -4.35 3.85 -5.25
N ILE A 103 -3.02 3.72 -5.30
CA ILE A 103 -2.34 2.75 -6.18
C ILE A 103 -2.75 1.33 -5.85
N LYS A 104 -2.73 0.94 -4.57
CA LYS A 104 -3.12 -0.41 -4.15
C LYS A 104 -4.57 -0.73 -4.48
N SER A 105 -5.46 0.25 -4.29
CA SER A 105 -6.87 0.10 -4.64
C SER A 105 -7.06 -0.08 -6.14
N MET A 106 -6.31 0.66 -6.97
CA MET A 106 -6.36 0.50 -8.42
C MET A 106 -5.87 -0.88 -8.86
N ILE A 107 -4.70 -1.32 -8.35
CA ILE A 107 -4.14 -2.65 -8.64
C ILE A 107 -5.12 -3.75 -8.25
N ALA A 108 -5.70 -3.67 -7.05
CA ALA A 108 -6.67 -4.64 -6.56
C ALA A 108 -7.92 -4.73 -7.47
N LEU A 109 -8.43 -3.59 -7.95
CA LEU A 109 -9.55 -3.56 -8.88
C LEU A 109 -9.21 -4.17 -10.24
N GLU A 110 -7.99 -3.98 -10.73
CA GLU A 110 -7.56 -4.56 -12.00
C GLU A 110 -7.42 -6.10 -11.90
N ILE A 111 -6.85 -6.60 -10.81
CA ILE A 111 -6.78 -8.05 -10.52
C ILE A 111 -8.19 -8.67 -10.44
N GLU A 112 -9.12 -8.00 -9.74
CA GLU A 112 -10.52 -8.43 -9.65
C GLU A 112 -11.19 -8.47 -11.03
N LYS A 113 -10.93 -7.48 -11.88
CA LYS A 113 -11.50 -7.38 -13.23
C LYS A 113 -11.01 -8.49 -14.15
N GLU A 114 -9.72 -8.81 -14.09
CA GLU A 114 -9.10 -9.87 -14.90
C GLU A 114 -9.48 -11.29 -14.43
N ASN A 115 -10.27 -11.43 -13.34
CA ASN A 115 -10.65 -12.70 -12.73
C ASN A 115 -9.44 -13.64 -12.55
N VAL A 116 -8.33 -13.07 -12.10
CA VAL A 116 -7.07 -13.80 -11.90
C VAL A 116 -7.24 -14.73 -10.70
N ASP A 117 -7.81 -15.90 -10.95
CA ASP A 117 -7.91 -17.01 -9.99
C ASP A 117 -6.63 -17.85 -10.09
N VAL A 118 -5.62 -17.47 -9.31
CA VAL A 118 -4.36 -18.20 -9.24
C VAL A 118 -4.49 -19.24 -8.13
N ASP A 119 -4.69 -20.50 -8.50
CA ASP A 119 -4.51 -21.62 -7.57
C ASP A 119 -3.02 -21.84 -7.32
N VAL A 120 -2.48 -20.98 -6.46
CA VAL A 120 -1.10 -21.00 -6.00
C VAL A 120 -0.73 -22.37 -5.45
N GLN A 121 -1.64 -22.99 -4.68
CA GLN A 121 -1.36 -24.24 -4.00
C GLN A 121 -1.15 -25.35 -5.01
N ALA A 122 -1.99 -25.41 -6.05
CA ALA A 122 -1.79 -26.33 -7.17
C ALA A 122 -0.45 -26.08 -7.89
N GLN A 123 -0.05 -24.82 -8.11
CA GLN A 123 1.24 -24.52 -8.75
C GLN A 123 2.45 -24.94 -7.88
N LEU A 124 2.40 -24.67 -6.57
CA LEU A 124 3.41 -25.14 -5.61
C LEU A 124 3.53 -26.66 -5.65
N ASP A 125 2.40 -27.36 -5.65
CA ASP A 125 2.37 -28.81 -5.63
C ASP A 125 2.84 -29.42 -6.97
N GLN A 126 2.58 -28.75 -8.09
CA GLN A 126 3.16 -29.14 -9.39
C GLN A 126 4.69 -29.05 -9.39
N ILE A 127 5.27 -27.98 -8.84
CA ILE A 127 6.73 -27.84 -8.76
C ILE A 127 7.33 -28.93 -7.84
N ARG A 128 6.74 -29.11 -6.65
CA ARG A 128 7.21 -30.10 -5.66
C ARG A 128 7.20 -31.52 -6.22
N ASN A 129 6.12 -31.89 -6.92
CA ASN A 129 5.90 -33.24 -7.41
C ASN A 129 6.54 -33.53 -8.77
N ASN A 130 7.11 -32.53 -9.47
CA ASN A 130 7.74 -32.74 -10.76
C ASN A 130 9.07 -33.50 -10.61
N PRO A 131 9.20 -34.74 -11.11
CA PRO A 131 10.43 -35.53 -10.98
C PRO A 131 11.54 -35.07 -11.92
N SER A 132 11.24 -34.22 -12.90
CA SER A 132 12.21 -33.72 -13.88
C SER A 132 12.97 -32.48 -13.41
N ILE A 133 12.56 -31.88 -12.29
CA ILE A 133 13.22 -30.70 -11.71
C ILE A 133 14.13 -31.17 -10.55
N PRO A 134 15.43 -30.85 -10.56
CA PRO A 134 16.32 -31.11 -9.43
C PRO A 134 15.87 -30.38 -8.16
N ASP A 135 16.10 -30.96 -6.97
CA ASP A 135 15.60 -30.42 -5.70
C ASP A 135 16.04 -28.98 -5.43
N GLU A 136 17.31 -28.64 -5.71
CA GLU A 136 17.83 -27.28 -5.55
C GLU A 136 17.09 -26.26 -6.45
N GLN A 137 16.74 -26.67 -7.67
CA GLN A 137 15.95 -25.84 -8.59
C GLN A 137 14.50 -25.71 -8.14
N LYS A 138 13.90 -26.76 -7.55
CA LYS A 138 12.54 -26.68 -6.98
C LYS A 138 12.48 -25.64 -5.87
N GLU A 139 13.43 -25.69 -4.94
CA GLU A 139 13.47 -24.74 -3.83
C GLU A 139 13.64 -23.30 -4.33
N MET A 140 14.50 -23.08 -5.32
CA MET A 140 14.65 -21.76 -5.95
C MET A 140 13.33 -21.29 -6.58
N MET A 141 12.66 -22.14 -7.36
CA MET A 141 11.38 -21.81 -8.01
C MET A 141 10.27 -21.53 -6.99
N ILE A 142 10.18 -22.32 -5.92
CA ILE A 142 9.22 -22.13 -4.83
C ILE A 142 9.45 -20.78 -4.14
N ASN A 143 10.70 -20.49 -3.78
CA ASN A 143 11.05 -19.24 -3.12
C ASN A 143 10.72 -18.03 -4.01
N MET A 144 11.08 -18.07 -5.30
CA MET A 144 10.73 -17.01 -6.24
C MET A 144 9.22 -16.79 -6.31
N MET A 145 8.43 -17.86 -6.45
CA MET A 145 6.98 -17.75 -6.53
C MET A 145 6.36 -17.19 -5.24
N GLN A 146 6.83 -17.64 -4.07
CA GLN A 146 6.38 -17.10 -2.79
C GLN A 146 6.70 -15.62 -2.62
N SER A 147 7.90 -15.19 -3.03
CA SER A 147 8.27 -13.77 -3.02
C SER A 147 7.40 -12.95 -3.96
N SER A 148 7.17 -13.42 -5.19
CA SER A 148 6.28 -12.76 -6.15
C SER A 148 4.85 -12.61 -5.61
N MET A 149 4.35 -13.61 -4.89
CA MET A 149 3.03 -13.54 -4.27
C MET A 149 2.96 -12.53 -3.13
N LYS A 150 3.95 -12.51 -2.25
CA LYS A 150 4.02 -11.51 -1.16
C LYS A 150 4.05 -10.10 -1.72
N MET A 151 4.81 -9.90 -2.80
CA MET A 151 4.84 -8.61 -3.49
C MET A 151 3.47 -8.26 -4.08
N MET A 152 2.81 -9.21 -4.77
CA MET A 152 1.46 -9.01 -5.30
C MET A 152 0.47 -8.65 -4.19
N GLU A 153 0.46 -9.41 -3.09
CA GLU A 153 -0.39 -9.14 -1.93
C GLU A 153 -0.10 -7.76 -1.35
N SER A 154 1.17 -7.38 -1.21
CA SER A 154 1.56 -6.06 -0.71
C SER A 154 1.04 -4.92 -1.60
N MET A 155 1.12 -5.10 -2.91
CA MET A 155 0.67 -4.14 -3.92
C MET A 155 -0.84 -4.10 -4.10
N SER A 156 -1.58 -5.18 -3.78
CA SER A 156 -3.03 -5.25 -3.97
C SER A 156 -3.83 -5.26 -2.67
N ASN A 157 -3.18 -5.16 -1.51
CA ASN A 157 -3.86 -5.14 -0.22
C ASN A 157 -4.51 -3.77 0.02
N ALA A 158 -5.76 -3.64 -0.44
CA ALA A 158 -6.58 -2.44 -0.32
C ALA A 158 -7.92 -2.73 0.36
N SER A 159 -8.36 -1.81 1.20
CA SER A 159 -9.64 -1.93 1.89
C SER A 159 -10.81 -1.91 0.89
N PRO A 160 -11.91 -2.64 1.15
CA PRO A 160 -13.11 -2.56 0.30
C PRO A 160 -13.67 -1.14 0.20
N ALA A 161 -13.49 -0.32 1.24
CA ALA A 161 -13.96 1.05 1.29
C ALA A 161 -13.13 1.97 0.37
N ASP A 162 -11.81 1.81 0.34
CA ASP A 162 -10.93 2.59 -0.55
C ASP A 162 -11.15 2.20 -2.01
N LYS A 163 -11.26 0.89 -2.30
CA LYS A 163 -11.67 0.40 -3.62
C LYS A 163 -12.99 1.00 -4.08
N ALA A 164 -13.97 1.14 -3.18
CA ALA A 164 -15.25 1.78 -3.50
C ALA A 164 -15.10 3.29 -3.73
N ALA A 165 -14.28 3.97 -2.93
CA ALA A 165 -14.05 5.40 -3.01
C ALA A 165 -13.36 5.83 -4.31
N ILE A 166 -12.41 5.05 -4.82
CA ILE A 166 -11.67 5.41 -6.04
C ILE A 166 -12.41 5.08 -7.34
N LYS A 167 -13.43 4.21 -7.32
CA LYS A 167 -14.18 3.78 -8.52
C LYS A 167 -14.67 4.94 -9.40
N PRO A 168 -15.24 6.03 -8.85
CA PRO A 168 -15.67 7.19 -9.66
C PRO A 168 -14.51 7.96 -10.32
N TYR A 169 -13.29 7.80 -9.80
CA TYR A 169 -12.09 8.54 -10.23
C TYR A 169 -11.11 7.67 -11.02
N ILE A 170 -11.40 6.37 -11.20
CA ILE A 170 -10.44 5.37 -11.69
C ILE A 170 -9.80 5.76 -13.03
N GLU A 171 -10.57 6.39 -13.91
CA GLU A 171 -10.07 6.84 -15.21
C GLU A 171 -9.13 8.05 -15.10
N GLN A 172 -9.42 8.98 -14.18
CA GLN A 172 -8.53 10.12 -13.93
C GLN A 172 -7.25 9.64 -13.26
N ILE A 173 -7.35 8.75 -12.28
CA ILE A 173 -6.20 8.13 -11.60
C ILE A 173 -5.31 7.42 -12.64
N ARG A 174 -5.90 6.61 -13.52
CA ARG A 174 -5.19 5.93 -14.61
C ARG A 174 -4.42 6.93 -15.48
N GLN A 175 -5.08 8.00 -15.93
CA GLN A 175 -4.43 9.03 -16.76
C GLN A 175 -3.25 9.70 -16.07
N LYS A 176 -3.30 9.89 -14.74
CA LYS A 176 -2.17 10.45 -13.96
C LYS A 176 -0.99 9.50 -13.83
N LEU A 177 -1.24 8.20 -13.85
CA LEU A 177 -0.20 7.17 -13.71
C LEU A 177 0.37 6.74 -15.06
N GLU A 178 -0.44 6.72 -16.12
CA GLU A 178 -0.02 6.37 -17.49
C GLU A 178 0.73 7.49 -18.21
N SER A 179 0.64 8.74 -17.75
CA SER A 179 1.43 9.85 -18.33
C SER A 179 2.95 9.67 -18.19
N GLU A 180 3.40 8.63 -17.49
CA GLU A 180 4.80 8.21 -17.36
C GLU A 180 5.32 7.40 -18.58
N GLU A 181 4.45 6.89 -19.47
CA GLU A 181 4.84 6.02 -20.61
C GLU A 181 5.03 6.75 -21.97
N MET A 182 4.94 8.08 -22.04
CA MET A 182 5.11 8.87 -23.29
C MET A 182 6.30 9.83 -23.27
#